data_AF-A0A2H0UKA2-F1
#
_entry.id   AF-A0A2H0UKA2-F1
#
_cell.length_a   1.000
_cell.length_b   1.000
_cell.length_c   1.000
_cell.angle_alpha   90.00
_cell.angle_beta   90.00
_cell.angle_gamma   90.00
#
_symmetry.space_group_name_H-M   'P 1'
#
loop_
_entity.id
_entity.type
_entity.pdbx_description
1 polymer ?
#
loop_
_entity_poly.entity_id
_entity_poly.type
_entity_poly.pdbx_seq_one_letter_code
_entity_poly.pdbx_strand_id
1 'polypeptide(L)'
;MEETKNNYELKKQEREKTRERERRQDNFAKIHKSLVRYGFWILTLVVIGYGVFLLAQTAGPDGEDFSTRYEIQGRDHIADGALHLPYNSNPPSSGWHYASPAHGGFYEESLPDERVIHNLEHGDIWIAY
;
A
#
# COMPACT_ATOMS: atom_id res chain seq x y z
N MET A 1 64.03 -6.56 53.05
CA MET A 1 63.09 -7.44 52.31
C MET A 1 61.65 -6.94 52.34
N GLU A 2 61.26 -6.15 53.34
CA GLU A 2 59.89 -5.63 53.50
C GLU A 2 59.57 -4.44 52.56
N GLU A 3 60.51 -3.49 52.40
CA GLU A 3 60.41 -2.37 51.45
C GLU A 3 60.23 -2.80 49.99
N THR A 4 60.94 -3.86 49.58
CA THR A 4 60.85 -4.38 48.21
C THR A 4 59.50 -5.04 47.91
N LYS A 5 58.85 -5.65 48.92
CA LYS A 5 57.49 -6.18 48.78
C LYS A 5 56.45 -5.07 48.65
N ASN A 6 56.61 -4.00 49.43
CA ASN A 6 55.72 -2.83 49.42
C ASN A 6 55.70 -2.14 48.03
N ASN A 7 56.88 -1.92 47.45
CA ASN A 7 56.99 -1.29 46.13
C ASN A 7 56.41 -2.16 44.99
N TYR A 8 56.53 -3.48 45.08
CA TYR A 8 55.91 -4.41 44.12
C TYR A 8 54.37 -4.36 44.17
N GLU A 9 53.79 -4.33 45.37
CA GLU A 9 52.34 -4.23 45.53
C GLU A 9 51.78 -2.89 45.05
N LEU A 10 52.47 -1.77 45.35
CA LEU A 10 52.11 -0.45 44.83
C LEU A 10 52.09 -0.42 43.29
N LYS A 11 53.13 -0.97 42.66
CA LYS A 11 53.24 -1.02 41.19
C LYS A 11 52.19 -1.95 40.56
N LYS A 12 51.81 -3.03 41.25
CA LYS A 12 50.71 -3.92 40.86
C LYS A 12 49.36 -3.21 40.94
N GLN A 13 49.10 -2.49 42.03
CA GLN A 13 47.87 -1.70 42.22
C GLN A 13 47.73 -0.57 41.20
N GLU A 14 48.80 0.14 40.86
CA GLU A 14 48.78 1.15 39.78
C GLU A 14 48.44 0.51 38.44
N ARG A 15 49.06 -0.62 38.10
CA ARG A 15 48.82 -1.32 36.83
C ARG A 15 47.39 -1.87 36.74
N GLU A 16 46.82 -2.33 37.86
CA GLU A 16 45.42 -2.74 37.96
C GLU A 16 44.48 -1.54 37.81
N LYS A 17 44.74 -0.41 38.49
CA LYS A 17 43.98 0.83 38.32
C LYS A 17 44.03 1.37 36.88
N THR A 18 45.19 1.32 36.21
CA THR A 18 45.32 1.74 34.81
C THR A 18 44.52 0.82 33.89
N ARG A 19 44.60 -0.50 34.08
CA ARG A 19 43.78 -1.48 33.35
C ARG A 19 42.29 -1.29 33.60
N GLU A 20 41.87 -0.94 34.81
CA GLU A 20 40.48 -0.62 35.13
C GLU A 20 40.02 0.67 34.45
N ARG A 21 40.86 1.71 34.41
CA ARG A 21 40.59 2.96 33.67
C ARG A 21 40.46 2.72 32.17
N GLU A 22 41.38 1.96 31.58
CA GLU A 22 41.35 1.54 30.17
C GLU A 22 40.08 0.74 29.86
N ARG A 23 39.75 -0.27 30.68
CA ARG A 23 38.51 -1.06 30.54
C ARG A 23 37.26 -0.19 30.67
N ARG A 24 37.24 0.77 31.60
CA ARG A 24 36.12 1.71 31.74
C ARG A 24 36.01 2.59 30.49
N GLN A 25 37.10 3.15 29.99
CA GLN A 25 37.12 3.95 28.76
C GLN A 25 36.64 3.15 27.55
N ASP A 26 37.13 1.91 27.39
CA ASP A 26 36.70 1.00 26.32
C ASP A 26 35.22 0.64 26.46
N ASN A 27 34.74 0.37 27.67
CA ASN A 27 33.33 0.06 27.92
C ASN A 27 32.44 1.26 27.62
N PHE A 28 32.82 2.48 28.03
CA PHE A 28 32.10 3.71 27.68
C PHE A 28 32.07 3.92 26.16
N ALA A 29 33.19 3.71 25.47
CA ALA A 29 33.26 3.81 24.01
C ALA A 29 32.39 2.76 23.30
N LYS A 30 32.36 1.51 23.81
CA LYS A 30 31.51 0.43 23.29
C LYS A 30 30.03 0.72 23.48
N ILE A 31 29.63 1.19 24.67
CA ILE A 31 28.26 1.56 24.97
C ILE A 31 27.82 2.72 24.08
N HIS A 32 28.65 3.77 23.96
CA HIS A 32 28.35 4.91 23.11
C HIS A 32 28.19 4.51 21.63
N LYS A 33 29.10 3.70 21.08
CA LYS A 33 28.98 3.16 19.70
C LYS A 33 27.72 2.33 19.50
N SER A 34 27.36 1.52 20.49
CA SER A 34 26.14 0.70 20.46
C SER A 34 24.88 1.57 20.44
N LEU A 35 24.82 2.59 21.31
CA LEU A 35 23.71 3.55 21.37
C LEU A 35 23.56 4.33 20.05
N VAL A 36 24.65 4.80 19.47
CA VAL A 36 24.62 5.49 18.16
C VAL A 36 24.11 4.56 17.06
N ARG A 37 24.56 3.30 17.04
CA ARG A 37 24.08 2.30 16.07
C ARG A 37 22.58 2.03 16.21
N TYR A 38 22.07 1.85 17.42
CA TYR A 38 20.64 1.64 17.64
C TYR A 38 19.83 2.90 17.31
N GLY A 39 20.34 4.09 17.64
CA GLY A 39 19.72 5.36 17.26
C GLY A 39 19.58 5.49 15.74
N PHE A 40 20.60 5.11 14.99
CA PHE A 40 20.55 5.09 13.52
C PHE A 40 19.48 4.13 12.98
N TRP A 41 19.39 2.91 13.53
CA TRP A 41 18.36 1.93 13.13
C TRP A 41 16.95 2.40 13.45
N ILE A 42 16.74 2.96 14.64
CA ILE A 42 15.45 3.53 15.04
C ILE A 42 15.07 4.68 14.11
N LEU A 43 15.99 5.60 13.84
CA LEU A 43 15.75 6.71 12.91
C LEU A 43 15.37 6.20 11.52
N THR A 44 16.09 5.19 11.01
CA THR A 44 15.82 4.57 9.71
C THR A 44 14.40 3.97 9.67
N LEU A 45 14.01 3.22 10.70
CA LEU A 45 12.66 2.65 10.80
C LEU A 45 11.57 3.73 10.86
N VAL A 46 11.81 4.81 11.60
CA VAL A 46 10.87 5.94 11.67
C VAL A 46 10.72 6.61 10.31
N VAL A 47 11.82 6.86 9.60
CA VAL A 47 11.78 7.47 8.25
C VAL A 47 11.05 6.58 7.26
N ILE A 48 11.33 5.26 7.25
CA ILE A 48 10.66 4.30 6.38
C ILE A 48 9.16 4.24 6.72
N GLY A 49 8.82 4.09 8.00
CA GLY A 49 7.42 4.04 8.44
C GLY A 49 6.64 5.31 8.09
N TYR A 50 7.26 6.47 8.27
CA TYR A 50 6.67 7.75 7.88
C TYR A 50 6.49 7.87 6.36
N GLY A 51 7.47 7.42 5.57
CA GLY A 51 7.36 7.37 4.11
C GLY A 51 6.21 6.48 3.63
N VAL A 52 6.07 5.28 4.20
CA VAL A 52 4.94 4.38 3.91
C VAL A 52 3.60 5.00 4.30
N PHE A 53 3.54 5.66 5.46
CA PHE A 53 2.33 6.36 5.92
C PHE A 53 1.89 7.48 4.97
N LEU A 54 2.83 8.28 4.46
CA LEU A 54 2.53 9.30 3.46
C LEU A 54 2.04 8.70 2.15
N LEU A 55 2.68 7.63 1.67
CA LEU A 55 2.25 6.93 0.45
C LEU A 55 0.84 6.34 0.59
N ALA A 56 0.51 5.79 1.76
CA ALA A 56 -0.81 5.23 2.02
C ALA A 56 -1.92 6.29 1.99
N GLN A 57 -1.65 7.52 2.45
CA GLN A 57 -2.61 8.62 2.35
C GLN A 57 -2.86 9.06 0.91
N THR A 58 -1.88 8.91 0.03
CA THR A 58 -2.01 9.24 -1.40
C THR A 58 -2.55 8.08 -2.26
N ALA A 59 -2.83 6.92 -1.66
CA ALA A 59 -3.19 5.70 -2.40
C ALA A 59 -4.70 5.56 -2.69
N GLY A 60 -5.53 6.52 -2.29
CA GLY A 60 -6.96 6.54 -2.58
C GLY A 60 -7.28 7.35 -3.85
N PRO A 61 -8.44 7.12 -4.50
CA PRO A 61 -8.91 7.98 -5.57
C PRO A 61 -9.10 9.42 -5.05
N ASP A 62 -8.73 10.40 -5.89
CA ASP A 62 -8.94 11.81 -5.61
C ASP A 62 -10.45 12.12 -5.72
N GLY A 63 -11.18 12.05 -4.61
CA GLY A 63 -12.58 12.50 -4.53
C GLY A 63 -13.53 11.55 -3.83
N GLU A 64 -14.80 11.96 -3.77
CA GLU A 64 -15.91 11.13 -3.30
C GLU A 64 -16.28 10.09 -4.37
N ASP A 65 -16.49 8.85 -3.95
CA ASP A 65 -16.93 7.77 -4.84
C ASP A 65 -18.44 7.88 -5.09
N PHE A 66 -18.83 8.24 -6.31
CA PHE A 66 -20.22 8.30 -6.76
C PHE A 66 -20.69 7.01 -7.45
N SER A 67 -19.86 5.96 -7.46
CA SER A 67 -20.25 4.70 -8.09
C SER A 67 -21.38 4.03 -7.31
N THR A 68 -22.35 3.48 -8.04
CA THR A 68 -23.40 2.64 -7.47
C THR A 68 -23.27 1.24 -8.03
N ARG A 69 -23.18 0.26 -7.15
CA ARG A 69 -23.11 -1.15 -7.53
C ARG A 69 -24.50 -1.75 -7.66
N TYR A 70 -24.72 -2.47 -8.75
CA TYR A 70 -25.92 -3.26 -9.01
C TYR A 70 -25.60 -4.75 -9.09
N GLU A 71 -26.56 -5.60 -8.73
CA GLU A 71 -26.44 -7.05 -8.86
C GLU A 71 -26.46 -7.48 -10.33
N ILE A 72 -25.70 -8.53 -10.69
CA ILE A 72 -25.64 -8.99 -12.07
C ILE A 72 -26.96 -9.67 -12.48
N GLN A 73 -27.54 -9.25 -13.61
CA GLN A 73 -28.78 -9.82 -14.16
C GLN A 73 -28.55 -10.90 -15.23
N GLY A 74 -27.30 -11.34 -15.42
CA GLY A 74 -26.92 -12.35 -16.41
C GLY A 74 -26.42 -11.76 -17.72
N ARG A 75 -26.38 -12.60 -18.76
CA ARG A 75 -25.78 -12.32 -20.08
C ARG A 75 -26.53 -12.96 -21.26
N ASP A 76 -27.84 -13.10 -21.11
CA ASP A 76 -28.62 -13.88 -22.08
C ASP A 76 -28.85 -13.07 -23.36
N HIS A 77 -28.45 -13.65 -24.51
CA HIS A 77 -28.81 -13.08 -25.81
C HIS A 77 -30.28 -13.32 -26.14
N ILE A 78 -30.97 -12.25 -26.52
CA ILE A 78 -32.36 -12.28 -26.96
C ILE A 78 -32.49 -11.81 -28.42
N ALA A 79 -33.59 -12.19 -29.06
CA ALA A 79 -33.92 -11.70 -30.40
C ALA A 79 -34.26 -10.20 -30.36
N ASP A 80 -34.00 -9.51 -31.46
CA ASP A 80 -34.32 -8.09 -31.62
C ASP A 80 -35.81 -7.82 -31.36
N GLY A 81 -36.12 -6.95 -30.40
CA GLY A 81 -37.48 -6.61 -29.97
C GLY A 81 -38.16 -7.64 -29.05
N ALA A 82 -37.44 -8.67 -28.59
CA ALA A 82 -37.99 -9.61 -27.62
C ALA A 82 -38.20 -8.95 -26.24
N LEU A 83 -39.28 -9.36 -25.55
CA LEU A 83 -39.56 -8.90 -24.19
C LEU A 83 -38.65 -9.59 -23.18
N HIS A 84 -38.24 -8.85 -22.16
CA HIS A 84 -37.50 -9.35 -21.01
C HIS A 84 -37.97 -8.66 -19.71
N LEU A 85 -37.46 -9.13 -18.57
CA LEU A 85 -37.73 -8.48 -17.28
C LEU A 85 -36.98 -7.14 -17.18
N PRO A 86 -37.47 -6.17 -16.39
CA PRO A 86 -36.82 -4.87 -16.24
C PRO A 86 -35.37 -4.96 -15.73
N TYR A 87 -34.53 -4.04 -16.19
CA TYR A 87 -33.20 -3.87 -15.63
C TYR A 87 -33.22 -3.29 -14.22
N ASN A 88 -32.19 -3.58 -13.44
CA ASN A 88 -32.05 -3.08 -12.08
C ASN A 88 -31.22 -1.78 -11.99
N SER A 89 -30.64 -1.33 -13.10
CA SER A 89 -29.78 -0.15 -13.23
C SER A 89 -30.22 0.72 -14.41
N ASN A 90 -29.89 2.01 -14.37
CA ASN A 90 -30.10 2.94 -15.47
C ASN A 90 -28.90 3.92 -15.55
N PRO A 91 -28.07 3.87 -16.61
CA PRO A 91 -28.12 2.93 -17.72
C PRO A 91 -27.91 1.46 -17.27
N PRO A 92 -28.47 0.47 -17.98
CA PRO A 92 -28.31 -0.93 -17.61
C PRO A 92 -26.87 -1.42 -17.80
N SER A 93 -26.35 -2.11 -16.78
CA SER A 93 -24.97 -2.60 -16.75
C SER A 93 -24.83 -4.12 -16.94
N SER A 94 -25.94 -4.87 -17.07
CA SER A 94 -25.98 -6.31 -17.32
C SER A 94 -27.39 -6.78 -17.69
N GLY A 95 -27.57 -8.04 -18.09
CA GLY A 95 -28.88 -8.66 -18.32
C GLY A 95 -29.11 -9.09 -19.76
N TRP A 96 -30.38 -9.24 -20.15
CA TRP A 96 -30.78 -9.62 -21.51
C TRP A 96 -30.36 -8.57 -22.52
N HIS A 97 -29.81 -8.98 -23.67
CA HIS A 97 -29.35 -8.03 -24.68
C HIS A 97 -29.28 -8.69 -26.07
N TYR A 98 -29.15 -7.88 -27.12
CA TYR A 98 -29.13 -8.39 -28.48
C TYR A 98 -27.79 -9.04 -28.82
N ALA A 99 -27.82 -10.03 -29.72
CA ALA A 99 -26.61 -10.78 -30.10
C ALA A 99 -25.61 -9.96 -30.94
N SER A 100 -26.06 -8.88 -31.59
CA SER A 100 -25.18 -8.01 -32.37
C SER A 100 -24.86 -6.74 -31.57
N PRO A 101 -23.57 -6.37 -31.42
CA PRO A 101 -23.17 -5.16 -30.71
C PRO A 101 -23.59 -3.88 -31.44
N ALA A 102 -23.59 -2.76 -30.71
CA ALA A 102 -23.57 -1.43 -31.27
C ALA A 102 -22.22 -1.15 -31.95
N HIS A 103 -22.23 -0.29 -32.98
CA HIS A 103 -20.98 0.23 -33.54
C HIS A 103 -20.34 1.22 -32.55
N GLY A 104 -19.02 1.24 -32.45
CA GLY A 104 -18.32 2.23 -31.64
C GLY A 104 -18.43 3.63 -32.25
N GLY A 105 -18.79 4.63 -31.44
CA GLY A 105 -18.91 6.02 -31.88
C GLY A 105 -19.83 6.85 -30.99
N PHE A 106 -20.11 8.07 -31.44
CA PHE A 106 -21.08 8.98 -30.82
C PHE A 106 -22.40 8.90 -31.57
N TYR A 107 -23.51 8.95 -30.83
CA TYR A 107 -24.86 8.90 -31.37
C TYR A 107 -25.64 10.14 -30.92
N GLU A 108 -26.36 10.77 -31.86
CA GLU A 108 -27.28 11.87 -31.57
C GLU A 108 -28.66 11.38 -31.09
N GLU A 109 -29.03 10.14 -31.47
CA GLU A 109 -30.24 9.47 -31.04
C GLU A 109 -29.90 8.30 -30.12
N SER A 110 -30.73 8.06 -29.10
CA SER A 110 -30.54 6.92 -28.20
C SER A 110 -30.68 5.61 -28.95
N LEU A 111 -29.72 4.72 -28.74
CA LEU A 111 -29.87 3.32 -29.10
C LEU A 111 -30.74 2.59 -28.07
N PRO A 112 -31.36 1.46 -28.44
CA PRO A 112 -31.97 0.55 -27.48
C PRO A 112 -30.91 0.03 -26.48
N ASP A 113 -31.28 -0.07 -25.20
CA ASP A 113 -30.39 -0.55 -24.15
C ASP A 113 -29.83 -1.94 -24.46
N GLU A 114 -30.67 -2.84 -24.96
CA GLU A 114 -30.29 -4.20 -25.33
C GLU A 114 -29.22 -4.22 -26.43
N ARG A 115 -29.09 -3.14 -27.23
CA ARG A 115 -28.04 -3.02 -28.26
C ARG A 115 -26.68 -2.71 -27.65
N VAL A 116 -26.66 -1.90 -26.59
CA VAL A 116 -25.44 -1.34 -26.00
C VAL A 116 -24.85 -2.27 -24.94
N ILE A 117 -25.68 -3.02 -24.20
CA ILE A 117 -25.21 -3.94 -23.15
C ILE A 117 -24.22 -4.98 -23.70
N HIS A 118 -24.39 -5.44 -24.96
CA HIS A 118 -23.45 -6.38 -25.59
C HIS A 118 -22.02 -5.83 -25.62
N ASN A 119 -21.85 -4.52 -25.87
CA ASN A 119 -20.54 -3.87 -25.91
C ASN A 119 -19.82 -3.95 -24.56
N LEU A 120 -20.57 -3.90 -23.45
CA LEU A 120 -20.00 -4.02 -22.10
C LEU A 120 -19.37 -5.41 -21.88
N GLU A 121 -19.84 -6.45 -22.57
CA GLU A 121 -19.24 -7.80 -22.51
C GLU A 121 -17.87 -7.88 -23.19
N HIS A 122 -17.61 -6.98 -24.14
CA HIS A 122 -16.33 -6.88 -24.86
C HIS A 122 -15.38 -5.84 -24.25
N GLY A 123 -15.77 -5.21 -23.14
CA GLY A 123 -14.95 -4.23 -22.43
C GLY A 123 -15.07 -2.80 -22.98
N ASP A 124 -16.08 -2.53 -23.81
CA ASP A 124 -16.38 -1.15 -24.23
C ASP A 124 -16.96 -0.35 -23.06
N ILE A 125 -16.87 0.98 -23.17
CA ILE A 125 -17.39 1.92 -22.18
C ILE A 125 -18.59 2.64 -22.77
N TRP A 126 -19.71 2.61 -22.05
CA TRP A 126 -20.91 3.37 -22.38
C TRP A 126 -20.98 4.65 -21.53
N ILE A 127 -21.06 5.80 -22.21
CA ILE A 127 -21.33 7.10 -21.61
C ILE A 127 -22.70 7.58 -22.13
N ALA A 128 -23.68 7.69 -21.25
CA ALA A 128 -24.98 8.32 -21.54
C ALA A 128 -24.94 9.77 -21.01
N TYR A 129 -25.31 10.74 -21.85
CA TYR A 129 -25.18 12.18 -21.58
C TYR A 129 -26.33 13.00 -22.18
#